data_AF-A0A074Z5X0-F1
#
_entry.id   AF-A0A074Z5X0-F1
#
_cell.length_a   1.000
_cell.length_b   1.000
_cell.length_c   1.000
_cell.angle_alpha   90.00
_cell.angle_beta   90.00
_cell.angle_gamma   90.00
#
_symmetry.space_group_name_H-M   'P 1'
#
loop_
_entity.id
_entity.type
_entity.pdbx_description
1 polymer ?
#
loop_
_entity_poly.entity_id
_entity_poly.type
_entity_poly.pdbx_seq_one_letter_code
_entity_poly.pdbx_strand_id
1 'polypeptide(L)'
;MTGRFLVRGQPLNLGFSCPGLGNLAVSQPSCFLRYVSPDLVPVYKEKILPLADVILPNQFEAELLTGCPITDEASALECIRQLHSKYHVPTVILTSSSIRYSSNEHPDAKDRMLGYASRCINSGPHTGDLNSVRPTDSESILNGRDTYEQLRLVIPVLDCEFRGTGDLFSALTLARIECGLKSQLKSSFANTFELVLRSMQAVLRRTLDESKNPKGMTRPDSPNWAARELKLVQSIDDIRNPPANGQYVERIPSM
;
A
#
# COMPACT_ATOMS: atom_id res chain seq x y z
N MET A 1 11.76 23.21 -9.33
CA MET A 1 10.37 22.73 -9.14
C MET A 1 10.40 21.21 -9.27
N THR A 2 10.58 20.49 -8.17
CA THR A 2 10.57 19.02 -8.15
C THR A 2 9.12 18.55 -7.97
N GLY A 3 8.47 18.18 -9.06
CA GLY A 3 7.14 17.55 -9.03
C GLY A 3 7.27 16.16 -8.41
N ARG A 4 6.55 15.91 -7.31
CA ARG A 4 6.47 14.59 -6.68
C ARG A 4 5.35 13.81 -7.36
N PHE A 5 5.63 12.62 -7.88
CA PHE A 5 4.64 11.80 -8.57
C PHE A 5 4.28 10.58 -7.73
N LEU A 6 3.05 10.56 -7.22
CA LEU A 6 2.40 9.36 -6.66
C LEU A 6 1.64 8.68 -7.79
N VAL A 7 1.92 7.40 -8.05
CA VAL A 7 1.20 6.66 -9.09
C VAL A 7 0.44 5.48 -8.51
N ARG A 8 -0.88 5.47 -8.77
CA ARG A 8 -1.79 4.36 -8.45
C ARG A 8 -2.79 4.17 -9.59
N GLY A 9 -3.20 2.93 -9.85
CA GLY A 9 -4.26 2.61 -10.81
C GLY A 9 -5.62 3.10 -10.31
N GLN A 10 -6.35 3.81 -11.17
CA GLN A 10 -7.72 4.25 -10.90
C GLN A 10 -8.70 3.06 -10.91
N PRO A 11 -9.75 3.06 -10.06
CA PRO A 11 -10.94 2.25 -10.30
C PRO A 11 -11.85 2.97 -11.30
N LEU A 12 -12.09 2.36 -12.46
CA LEU A 12 -13.15 2.80 -13.38
C LEU A 12 -14.43 2.02 -13.13
N ASN A 13 -15.53 2.78 -13.13
CA ASN A 13 -16.88 2.40 -12.76
C ASN A 13 -17.54 1.64 -13.91
N LEU A 14 -17.98 0.40 -13.69
CA LEU A 14 -18.83 -0.31 -14.65
C LEU A 14 -19.94 -1.06 -13.90
N GLY A 15 -21.08 -0.39 -13.77
CA GLY A 15 -22.34 -1.08 -13.60
C GLY A 15 -22.71 -1.77 -14.91
N PHE A 16 -22.68 -3.09 -14.94
CA PHE A 16 -23.39 -3.86 -15.94
C PHE A 16 -24.06 -5.07 -15.29
N SER A 17 -25.38 -5.06 -15.35
CA SER A 17 -26.25 -6.20 -15.11
C SER A 17 -26.19 -7.07 -16.36
N CYS A 18 -25.70 -8.31 -16.27
CA CYS A 18 -25.78 -9.26 -17.38
C CYS A 18 -26.75 -10.39 -17.04
N PRO A 19 -27.94 -10.44 -17.67
CA PRO A 19 -28.86 -11.55 -17.57
C PRO A 19 -28.42 -12.70 -18.51
N GLY A 20 -28.58 -13.94 -18.03
CA GLY A 20 -28.83 -15.15 -18.83
C GLY A 20 -27.86 -15.55 -19.95
N LEU A 21 -27.06 -16.59 -19.69
CA LEU A 21 -26.63 -17.67 -20.61
C LEU A 21 -25.80 -18.62 -19.73
N GLY A 22 -26.21 -19.85 -19.43
CA GLY A 22 -26.56 -20.90 -20.39
C GLY A 22 -25.29 -21.72 -20.66
N ASN A 23 -25.09 -22.77 -19.86
CA ASN A 23 -24.12 -23.87 -20.02
C ASN A 23 -23.08 -23.76 -21.15
N LEU A 24 -21.82 -23.49 -20.80
CA LEU A 24 -20.67 -24.16 -21.43
C LEU A 24 -19.46 -24.06 -20.49
N ALA A 25 -19.15 -25.17 -19.82
CA ALA A 25 -17.89 -25.35 -19.13
C ALA A 25 -16.81 -25.71 -20.17
N VAL A 26 -15.97 -24.75 -20.54
CA VAL A 26 -14.67 -25.01 -21.16
C VAL A 26 -13.65 -24.03 -20.58
N SER A 27 -12.75 -24.58 -19.77
CA SER A 27 -11.37 -24.14 -19.49
C SER A 27 -10.96 -22.75 -20.00
N GLN A 28 -10.91 -21.76 -19.10
CA GLN A 28 -9.95 -20.65 -19.19
C GLN A 28 -9.47 -20.25 -17.78
N PRO A 29 -8.20 -20.52 -17.41
CA PRO A 29 -7.67 -20.20 -16.08
C PRO A 29 -7.12 -18.76 -15.95
N SER A 30 -7.40 -17.85 -16.90
CA SER A 30 -6.71 -16.55 -16.97
C SER A 30 -7.58 -15.31 -16.68
N CYS A 31 -8.88 -15.45 -16.38
CA CYS A 31 -9.80 -14.30 -16.36
C CYS A 31 -10.31 -13.85 -14.98
N PHE A 32 -9.78 -14.36 -13.87
CA PHE A 32 -10.20 -13.94 -12.52
C PHE A 32 -9.04 -13.23 -11.81
N LEU A 33 -9.29 -12.03 -11.26
CA LEU A 33 -8.37 -11.17 -10.47
C LEU A 33 -7.48 -10.14 -11.20
N ARG A 34 -7.89 -9.56 -12.33
CA ARG A 34 -7.32 -8.26 -12.73
C ARG A 34 -8.40 -7.22 -12.90
N TYR A 35 -8.40 -6.23 -12.01
CA TYR A 35 -9.27 -5.06 -12.09
C TYR A 35 -8.89 -4.13 -13.26
N VAL A 36 -7.76 -4.39 -13.93
CA VAL A 36 -7.18 -3.56 -14.99
C VAL A 36 -6.62 -4.45 -16.10
N SER A 37 -6.64 -3.98 -17.36
CA SER A 37 -6.11 -4.73 -18.50
C SER A 37 -4.66 -5.18 -18.29
N PRO A 38 -4.31 -6.44 -18.63
CA PRO A 38 -2.93 -6.93 -18.58
C PRO A 38 -1.95 -6.06 -19.40
N ASP A 39 -2.43 -5.40 -20.46
CA ASP A 39 -1.62 -4.57 -21.36
C ASP A 39 -1.07 -3.32 -20.70
N LEU A 40 -1.58 -2.95 -19.52
CA LEU A 40 -1.07 -1.81 -18.75
C LEU A 40 0.18 -2.17 -17.93
N VAL A 41 0.43 -3.44 -17.64
CA VAL A 41 1.57 -3.86 -16.82
C VAL A 41 2.91 -3.42 -17.42
N PRO A 42 3.19 -3.57 -18.73
CA PRO A 42 4.39 -3.02 -19.36
C PRO A 42 4.50 -1.50 -19.20
N VAL A 43 3.39 -0.77 -19.37
CA VAL A 43 3.36 0.69 -19.20
C VAL A 43 3.74 1.08 -17.77
N TYR A 44 3.24 0.35 -16.76
CA TYR A 44 3.62 0.57 -15.38
C TYR A 44 5.13 0.39 -15.18
N LYS A 45 5.68 -0.73 -15.67
CA LYS A 45 7.09 -1.07 -15.49
C LYS A 45 8.04 -0.11 -16.21
N GLU A 46 7.71 0.27 -17.44
CA GLU A 46 8.62 1.00 -18.33
C GLU A 46 8.51 2.52 -18.23
N LYS A 47 7.31 3.04 -17.95
CA LYS A 47 7.05 4.49 -18.00
C LYS A 47 6.72 5.11 -16.66
N ILE A 48 6.03 4.36 -15.81
CA ILE A 48 5.46 4.90 -14.56
C ILE A 48 6.41 4.73 -13.39
N LEU A 49 6.82 3.48 -13.10
CA LEU A 49 7.66 3.17 -11.95
C LEU A 49 9.00 3.93 -11.95
N PRO A 50 9.69 4.13 -13.10
CA PRO A 50 10.93 4.92 -13.13
C PRO A 50 10.76 6.40 -12.74
N LEU A 51 9.52 6.91 -12.68
CA LEU A 51 9.20 8.28 -12.32
C LEU A 51 8.61 8.41 -10.91
N ALA A 52 8.38 7.29 -10.22
CA ALA A 52 7.64 7.27 -8.95
C ALA A 52 8.56 7.49 -7.74
N ASP A 53 8.19 8.45 -6.88
CA ASP A 53 8.89 8.68 -5.60
C ASP A 53 8.41 7.72 -4.50
N VAL A 54 7.12 7.38 -4.56
CA VAL A 54 6.42 6.54 -3.60
C VAL A 54 5.47 5.61 -4.34
N ILE A 55 5.53 4.32 -4.03
CA ILE A 55 4.55 3.33 -4.51
C ILE A 55 3.96 2.54 -3.36
N LEU A 56 2.68 2.20 -3.49
CA LEU A 56 1.92 1.47 -2.47
C LEU A 56 1.23 0.22 -3.05
N PRO A 57 1.99 -0.76 -3.57
CA PRO A 57 1.40 -1.98 -4.10
C PRO A 57 0.81 -2.84 -2.98
N ASN A 58 -0.25 -3.58 -3.29
CA ASN A 58 -0.60 -4.79 -2.52
C ASN A 58 0.30 -5.98 -2.94
N GLN A 59 0.21 -7.12 -2.26
CA GLN A 59 0.97 -8.33 -2.61
C GLN A 59 0.84 -8.71 -4.09
N PHE A 60 -0.37 -8.84 -4.63
CA PHE A 60 -0.58 -9.25 -6.01
C PHE A 60 0.07 -8.28 -7.01
N GLU A 61 -0.08 -6.97 -6.78
CA GLU A 61 0.55 -5.94 -7.61
C GLU A 61 2.07 -6.01 -7.52
N ALA A 62 2.64 -6.20 -6.33
CA ALA A 62 4.07 -6.34 -6.13
C ALA A 62 4.62 -7.58 -6.86
N GLU A 63 3.99 -8.74 -6.69
CA GLU A 63 4.34 -9.99 -7.39
C GLU A 63 4.26 -9.83 -8.91
N LEU A 64 3.25 -9.10 -9.41
CA LEU A 64 3.11 -8.82 -10.83
C LEU A 64 4.21 -7.89 -11.37
N LEU A 65 4.60 -6.88 -10.58
CA LEU A 65 5.60 -5.89 -10.96
C LEU A 65 7.03 -6.46 -10.95
N THR A 66 7.33 -7.36 -10.01
CA THR A 66 8.66 -7.97 -9.84
C THR A 66 8.79 -9.33 -10.50
N GLY A 67 7.70 -10.10 -10.58
CA GLY A 67 7.74 -11.52 -10.93
C GLY A 67 8.13 -12.42 -9.77
N CYS A 68 8.26 -11.88 -8.55
CA CYS A 68 8.67 -12.61 -7.36
C CYS A 68 7.47 -12.96 -6.49
N PRO A 69 7.19 -14.24 -6.21
CA PRO A 69 6.13 -14.64 -5.30
C PRO A 69 6.47 -14.25 -3.86
N ILE A 70 5.47 -13.82 -3.09
CA ILE A 70 5.62 -13.45 -1.68
C ILE A 70 4.96 -14.52 -0.81
N THR A 71 5.77 -15.32 -0.13
CA THR A 71 5.31 -16.42 0.73
C THR A 71 5.61 -16.20 2.21
N ASP A 72 6.61 -15.36 2.50
CA ASP A 72 7.11 -15.07 3.83
C ASP A 72 7.72 -13.65 3.88
N GLU A 73 8.17 -13.24 5.05
CA GLU A 73 8.76 -11.91 5.24
C GLU A 73 10.02 -11.68 4.38
N ALA A 74 10.87 -12.69 4.25
CA ALA A 74 12.12 -12.55 3.50
C ALA A 74 11.83 -12.30 2.00
N SER A 75 10.88 -13.04 1.42
CA SER A 75 10.42 -12.84 0.04
C SER A 75 9.70 -11.50 -0.15
N ALA A 76 8.96 -11.02 0.84
CA ALA A 76 8.37 -9.68 0.81
C ALA A 76 9.44 -8.57 0.76
N LEU A 77 10.46 -8.66 1.62
CA LEU A 77 11.57 -7.70 1.64
C LEU A 77 12.43 -7.77 0.38
N GLU A 78 12.63 -8.95 -0.18
CA GLU A 78 13.32 -9.15 -1.46
C GLU A 78 12.54 -8.53 -2.63
N CYS A 79 11.22 -8.71 -2.66
CA CYS A 79 10.34 -8.08 -3.65
C CYS A 79 10.46 -6.54 -3.58
N ILE A 80 10.45 -5.98 -2.36
CA ILE A 80 10.68 -4.55 -2.13
C ILE A 80 12.06 -4.10 -2.61
N ARG A 81 13.11 -4.89 -2.31
CA ARG A 81 14.48 -4.60 -2.76
C ARG A 81 14.59 -4.54 -4.28
N GLN A 82 13.88 -5.41 -5.01
CA GLN A 82 13.83 -5.33 -6.46
C GLN A 82 13.12 -4.08 -6.97
N LEU A 83 12.04 -3.65 -6.30
CA LEU A 83 11.36 -2.39 -6.67
C LEU A 83 12.30 -1.19 -6.50
N HIS A 84 13.06 -1.14 -5.41
CA HIS A 84 14.11 -0.14 -5.21
C HIS A 84 15.21 -0.24 -6.27
N SER A 85 15.79 -1.42 -6.47
CA SER A 85 16.99 -1.59 -7.32
C SER A 85 16.69 -1.45 -8.81
N LYS A 86 15.54 -1.92 -9.27
CA LYS A 86 15.18 -1.96 -10.69
C LYS A 86 14.56 -0.65 -11.17
N TYR A 87 13.68 -0.07 -10.36
CA TYR A 87 12.93 1.13 -10.75
C TYR A 87 13.38 2.39 -10.01
N HIS A 88 14.38 2.30 -9.12
CA HIS A 88 14.94 3.43 -8.37
C HIS A 88 13.90 4.18 -7.52
N VAL A 89 12.83 3.49 -7.11
CA VAL A 89 11.75 4.08 -6.31
C VAL A 89 12.25 4.28 -4.87
N PRO A 90 12.32 5.50 -4.32
CA PRO A 90 12.90 5.72 -2.98
C PRO A 90 12.07 5.15 -1.82
N THR A 91 10.74 5.15 -1.95
CA THR A 91 9.82 4.67 -0.90
C THR A 91 8.85 3.63 -1.46
N VAL A 92 8.87 2.42 -0.91
CA VAL A 92 8.00 1.31 -1.32
C VAL A 92 7.22 0.82 -0.11
N ILE A 93 5.90 0.72 -0.24
CA ILE A 93 5.00 0.32 0.85
C ILE A 93 4.12 -0.83 0.36
N LEU A 94 4.46 -2.05 0.77
CA LEU A 94 3.59 -3.20 0.57
C LEU A 94 2.40 -3.11 1.53
N THR A 95 1.23 -2.73 1.02
CA THR A 95 0.07 -2.36 1.87
C THR A 95 -0.51 -3.55 2.64
N SER A 96 -0.40 -4.75 2.08
CA SER A 96 -1.01 -5.97 2.60
C SER A 96 -0.40 -7.21 1.97
N SER A 97 -0.26 -8.27 2.78
CA SER A 97 0.20 -9.60 2.38
C SER A 97 -0.58 -10.70 3.12
N SER A 98 -0.62 -11.89 2.54
CA SER A 98 -1.22 -13.09 3.15
C SER A 98 -0.29 -13.80 4.14
N ILE A 99 0.85 -13.18 4.49
CA ILE A 99 1.80 -13.72 5.45
C ILE A 99 1.14 -13.72 6.83
N ARG A 100 1.04 -14.88 7.45
CA ARG A 100 0.45 -15.03 8.78
C ARG A 100 1.39 -14.46 9.83
N TYR A 101 0.88 -13.55 10.66
CA TYR A 101 1.60 -13.08 11.83
C TYR A 101 1.51 -14.13 12.94
N SER A 102 2.66 -14.66 13.37
CA SER A 102 2.76 -15.52 14.55
C SER A 102 3.59 -14.81 15.61
N SER A 103 2.97 -14.40 16.71
CA SER A 103 3.70 -13.99 17.91
C SER A 103 3.35 -14.94 19.05
N ASN A 104 4.37 -15.39 19.79
CA ASN A 104 4.19 -16.25 20.95
C ASN A 104 3.54 -15.51 22.14
N GLU A 105 3.53 -14.17 22.10
CA GLU A 105 2.98 -13.31 23.17
C GLU A 105 1.48 -13.02 23.00
N HIS A 106 0.91 -13.23 21.81
CA HIS A 106 -0.50 -12.93 21.53
C HIS A 106 -1.17 -14.06 20.74
N PRO A 107 -1.80 -15.06 21.38
CA PRO A 107 -2.48 -16.16 20.67
C PRO A 107 -3.62 -15.72 19.74
N ASP A 108 -4.21 -14.53 19.97
CA ASP A 108 -5.20 -13.88 19.10
C ASP A 108 -4.57 -13.20 17.85
N ALA A 109 -3.25 -13.28 17.69
CA ALA A 109 -2.48 -12.71 16.57
C ALA A 109 -2.83 -13.26 15.19
N LYS A 110 -3.59 -14.37 15.12
CA LYS A 110 -3.97 -15.02 13.85
C LYS A 110 -4.79 -14.14 12.92
N ASP A 111 -5.47 -13.11 13.47
CA ASP A 111 -6.31 -12.18 12.70
C ASP A 111 -5.57 -10.89 12.35
N ARG A 112 -4.24 -10.94 12.20
CA ARG A 112 -3.43 -9.80 11.78
C ARG A 112 -2.86 -10.03 10.39
N MET A 113 -2.99 -9.02 9.55
CA MET A 113 -2.41 -8.94 8.22
C MET A 113 -1.11 -8.14 8.28
N LEU A 114 -0.11 -8.59 7.53
CA LEU A 114 1.18 -7.92 7.46
C LEU A 114 1.30 -7.03 6.23
N GLY A 115 1.79 -5.82 6.46
CA GLY A 115 2.33 -4.94 5.43
C GLY A 115 3.79 -4.63 5.73
N TYR A 116 4.48 -4.02 4.77
CA TYR A 116 5.89 -3.67 4.88
C TYR A 116 6.12 -2.30 4.28
N ALA A 117 6.98 -1.49 4.91
CA ALA A 117 7.38 -0.20 4.36
C ALA A 117 8.90 -0.10 4.36
N SER A 118 9.46 0.38 3.25
CA SER A 118 10.89 0.57 3.07
C SER A 118 11.15 1.93 2.45
N ARG A 119 12.09 2.68 3.03
CA ARG A 119 12.49 4.00 2.55
C ARG A 119 14.00 4.13 2.54
N CYS A 120 14.57 4.58 1.43
CA CYS A 120 15.98 4.92 1.34
C CYS A 120 16.33 6.09 2.28
N ILE A 121 17.38 5.94 3.09
CA ILE A 121 17.84 6.94 4.08
C ILE A 121 19.04 7.72 3.56
N ASN A 122 20.03 7.03 2.98
CA ASN A 122 21.24 7.63 2.43
C ASN A 122 21.53 7.02 1.06
N SER A 123 21.42 7.82 0.01
CA SER A 123 22.25 7.64 -1.17
C SER A 123 23.63 8.23 -0.84
N GLY A 124 24.72 7.47 -1.07
CA GLY A 124 26.08 7.99 -0.85
C GLY A 124 26.30 9.33 -1.59
N PRO A 125 27.24 10.19 -1.14
CA PRO A 125 27.45 11.49 -1.75
C PRO A 125 27.71 11.34 -3.25
N HIS A 126 26.85 11.95 -4.09
CA HIS A 126 27.16 12.20 -5.48
C HIS A 126 28.30 13.23 -5.54
N THR A 127 29.55 12.76 -5.52
CA THR A 127 30.65 13.51 -6.12
C THR A 127 30.46 13.44 -7.62
N GLY A 128 29.85 14.47 -8.20
CA GLY A 128 29.60 14.55 -9.63
C GLY A 128 29.16 15.95 -9.98
N ASP A 129 30.15 16.78 -10.28
CA ASP A 129 30.01 18.09 -10.88
C ASP A 129 28.95 18.13 -11.98
N LEU A 130 28.35 19.31 -12.09
CA LEU A 130 27.48 19.76 -13.16
C LEU A 130 28.27 19.79 -14.49
N ASN A 131 28.56 18.62 -15.08
CA ASN A 131 28.97 18.37 -16.47
C ASN A 131 29.39 16.89 -16.61
N SER A 132 28.45 15.97 -16.87
CA SER A 132 28.83 14.70 -17.49
C SER A 132 27.70 14.11 -18.32
N VAL A 133 28.11 13.78 -19.54
CA VAL A 133 27.42 13.15 -20.66
C VAL A 133 26.64 11.91 -20.22
N ARG A 134 25.46 11.70 -20.80
CA ARG A 134 24.68 10.45 -20.67
C ARG A 134 25.54 9.29 -21.20
N PRO A 135 25.88 8.25 -20.41
CA PRO A 135 26.60 7.11 -20.94
C PRO A 135 25.64 6.20 -21.71
N THR A 136 26.02 5.94 -22.96
CA THR A 136 25.59 4.82 -23.78
C THR A 136 25.99 3.49 -23.15
N ASP A 137 25.08 2.53 -23.21
CA ASP A 137 25.23 1.07 -23.16
C ASP A 137 26.47 0.46 -22.47
N SER A 138 26.18 -0.32 -21.42
CA SER A 138 27.05 -1.32 -20.77
C SER A 138 28.08 -0.80 -19.77
N GLU A 139 27.69 -0.71 -18.48
CA GLU A 139 28.53 -1.20 -17.37
C GLU A 139 27.74 -1.30 -16.07
N SER A 140 27.62 -2.53 -15.57
CA SER A 140 27.11 -2.88 -14.25
C SER A 140 28.07 -2.39 -13.17
N ILE A 141 27.76 -1.28 -12.52
CA ILE A 141 28.32 -0.93 -11.22
C ILE A 141 27.15 -0.77 -10.24
N LEU A 142 26.75 -1.91 -9.66
CA LEU A 142 25.86 -1.96 -8.51
C LEU A 142 26.60 -1.34 -7.32
N ASN A 143 26.49 -0.02 -7.15
CA ASN A 143 26.95 0.65 -5.95
C ASN A 143 26.01 0.28 -4.78
N GLY A 144 26.30 -0.83 -4.10
CA GLY A 144 25.62 -1.29 -2.88
C GLY A 144 25.88 -0.38 -1.68
N ARG A 145 25.43 0.88 -1.72
CA ARG A 145 25.59 1.85 -0.63
C ARG A 145 24.27 2.40 -0.07
N ASP A 146 23.15 2.07 -0.69
CA ASP A 146 21.86 2.58 -0.22
C ASP A 146 21.42 1.84 1.04
N THR A 147 21.17 2.58 2.11
CA THR A 147 20.60 2.06 3.35
C THR A 147 19.11 2.33 3.40
N TYR A 148 18.35 1.34 3.89
CA TYR A 148 16.89 1.39 3.90
C TYR A 148 16.36 1.32 5.34
N GLU A 149 15.45 2.22 5.70
CA GLU A 149 14.63 2.10 6.91
C GLU A 149 13.46 1.16 6.59
N GLN A 150 13.42 0.01 7.23
CA GLN A 150 12.38 -1.00 7.01
C GLN A 150 11.47 -1.17 8.23
N LEU A 151 10.18 -1.27 7.95
CA LEU A 151 9.12 -1.41 8.95
C LEU A 151 8.21 -2.58 8.58
N ARG A 152 7.76 -3.30 9.61
CA ARG A 152 6.65 -4.25 9.55
C ARG A 152 5.39 -3.55 10.06
N LEU A 153 4.33 -3.62 9.28
CA LEU A 153 3.00 -3.10 9.60
C LEU A 153 2.13 -4.28 10.04
N VAL A 154 1.74 -4.32 11.31
CA VAL A 154 0.95 -5.38 11.91
C VAL A 154 -0.48 -4.90 12.09
N ILE A 155 -1.34 -5.23 11.13
CA ILE A 155 -2.66 -4.62 10.96
C ILE A 155 -3.75 -5.60 11.42
N PRO A 156 -4.57 -5.27 12.44
CA PRO A 156 -5.72 -6.10 12.78
C PRO A 156 -6.70 -6.17 11.62
N VAL A 157 -7.09 -7.39 11.25
CA VAL A 157 -8.13 -7.68 10.28
C VAL A 157 -9.48 -7.45 10.95
N LEU A 158 -10.37 -6.79 10.23
CA LEU A 158 -11.76 -6.64 10.62
C LEU A 158 -12.60 -7.54 9.72
N ASP A 159 -13.56 -8.25 10.29
CA ASP A 159 -14.46 -9.15 9.57
C ASP A 159 -15.52 -8.36 8.77
N CYS A 160 -15.05 -7.65 7.75
CA CYS A 160 -15.86 -6.85 6.84
C CYS A 160 -15.06 -6.51 5.58
N GLU A 161 -15.73 -6.58 4.42
CA GLU A 161 -15.18 -6.09 3.16
C GLU A 161 -15.47 -4.60 2.99
N PHE A 162 -14.40 -3.82 2.93
CA PHE A 162 -14.46 -2.38 2.71
C PHE A 162 -13.97 -2.03 1.30
N ARG A 163 -14.55 -0.99 0.70
CA ARG A 163 -14.07 -0.42 -0.57
C ARG A 163 -13.40 0.94 -0.35
N GLY A 164 -12.39 1.24 -1.15
CA GLY A 164 -11.63 2.50 -1.08
C GLY A 164 -10.58 2.57 0.04
N THR A 165 -10.32 1.47 0.77
CA THR A 165 -9.33 1.42 1.86
C THR A 165 -7.92 1.73 1.38
N GLY A 166 -7.54 1.22 0.19
CA GLY A 166 -6.24 1.52 -0.41
C GLY A 166 -6.10 3.00 -0.82
N ASP A 167 -7.19 3.65 -1.24
CA ASP A 167 -7.16 5.08 -1.62
C ASP A 167 -7.01 5.94 -0.37
N LEU A 168 -7.76 5.61 0.69
CA LEU A 168 -7.60 6.24 2.00
C LEU A 168 -6.19 6.04 2.56
N PHE A 169 -5.66 4.82 2.53
CA PHE A 169 -4.31 4.51 3.01
C PHE A 169 -3.26 5.32 2.25
N SER A 170 -3.38 5.39 0.92
CA SER A 170 -2.45 6.14 0.06
C SER A 170 -2.50 7.64 0.36
N ALA A 171 -3.70 8.21 0.46
CA ALA A 171 -3.89 9.62 0.77
C ALA A 171 -3.35 10.00 2.16
N LEU A 172 -3.68 9.21 3.19
CA LEU A 172 -3.18 9.40 4.54
C LEU A 172 -1.66 9.28 4.62
N THR A 173 -1.10 8.28 3.94
CA THR A 173 0.35 8.06 3.91
C THR A 173 1.08 9.24 3.31
N LEU A 174 0.64 9.70 2.13
CA LEU A 174 1.26 10.83 1.47
C LEU A 174 1.16 12.11 2.33
N ALA A 175 -0.03 12.39 2.88
CA ALA A 175 -0.24 13.56 3.73
C ALA A 175 0.64 13.53 4.99
N ARG A 176 0.80 12.37 5.64
CA ARG A 176 1.61 12.24 6.85
C ARG A 176 3.12 12.29 6.54
N ILE A 177 3.58 11.70 5.44
CA ILE A 177 4.96 11.86 4.95
C ILE A 177 5.25 13.34 4.68
N GLU A 178 4.35 14.05 3.98
CA GLU A 178 4.54 15.46 3.66
C GLU A 178 4.53 16.35 4.92
N CYS A 179 3.62 16.11 5.87
CA CYS A 179 3.60 16.82 7.15
C CYS A 179 4.89 16.59 7.95
N GLY A 180 5.42 15.36 7.96
CA GLY A 180 6.69 15.04 8.63
C GLY A 180 7.89 15.76 8.00
N LEU A 181 7.83 16.11 6.71
CA LEU A 181 8.85 16.89 6.02
C LEU A 181 8.72 18.40 6.27
N LYS A 182 7.49 18.93 6.40
CA LYS A 182 7.22 20.36 6.58
C LYS A 182 7.33 20.82 8.03
N SER A 183 6.88 20.00 8.97
CA SER A 183 7.04 20.30 10.38
C SER A 183 8.49 20.08 10.77
N GLN A 184 9.16 21.08 11.36
CA GLN A 184 10.51 20.96 11.94
C GLN A 184 10.59 19.87 13.05
N LEU A 185 9.46 19.27 13.40
CA LEU A 185 9.34 18.05 14.18
C LEU A 185 9.75 16.86 13.30
N LYS A 186 10.93 16.29 13.56
CA LYS A 186 11.37 15.00 12.99
C LYS A 186 10.42 13.87 13.41
N SER A 187 9.26 13.77 12.77
CA SER A 187 8.39 12.61 12.93
C SER A 187 9.05 11.43 12.22
N SER A 188 9.36 10.38 12.98
CA SER A 188 9.98 9.18 12.40
C SER A 188 9.05 8.51 11.39
N PHE A 189 9.62 7.80 10.41
CA PHE A 189 8.87 6.96 9.46
C PHE A 189 7.93 5.99 10.19
N ALA A 190 8.41 5.38 11.28
CA ALA A 190 7.59 4.50 12.10
C ALA A 190 6.37 5.22 12.69
N ASN A 191 6.56 6.42 13.24
CA ASN A 191 5.47 7.21 13.79
C ASN A 191 4.48 7.68 12.70
N THR A 192 4.97 7.93 11.49
CA THR A 192 4.13 8.25 10.33
C THR A 192 3.13 7.13 10.08
N PHE A 193 3.59 5.88 9.99
CA PHE A 193 2.70 4.73 9.79
C PHE A 193 1.82 4.41 10.99
N GLU A 194 2.28 4.66 12.23
CA GLU A 194 1.40 4.55 13.40
C GLU A 194 0.19 5.47 13.26
N LEU A 195 0.40 6.75 12.93
CA LEU A 195 -0.70 7.70 12.75
C LEU A 195 -1.63 7.30 11.59
N VAL A 196 -1.06 6.84 10.47
CA VAL A 196 -1.86 6.36 9.33
C VAL A 196 -2.74 5.17 9.73
N LEU A 197 -2.15 4.16 10.37
CA LEU A 197 -2.86 2.93 10.74
C LEU A 197 -3.88 3.18 11.85
N ARG A 198 -3.61 4.09 12.80
CA ARG A 198 -4.59 4.54 13.80
C ARG A 198 -5.79 5.21 13.15
N SER A 199 -5.59 6.14 12.20
CA SER A 199 -6.68 6.76 11.45
C SER A 199 -7.48 5.73 10.65
N MET A 200 -6.79 4.83 9.93
CA MET A 200 -7.44 3.75 9.19
C MET A 200 -8.30 2.90 10.11
N GLN A 201 -7.76 2.42 11.22
CA GLN A 201 -8.47 1.56 12.15
C GLN A 201 -9.67 2.27 12.81
N ALA A 202 -9.57 3.57 13.10
CA ALA A 202 -10.70 4.36 13.60
C ALA A 202 -11.83 4.46 12.56
N VAL A 203 -11.49 4.80 11.30
CA VAL A 203 -12.46 4.88 10.19
C VAL A 203 -13.14 3.53 9.94
N LEU A 204 -12.35 2.45 9.89
CA LEU A 204 -12.87 1.12 9.58
C LEU A 204 -13.76 0.56 10.69
N ARG A 205 -13.37 0.74 11.97
CA ARG A 205 -14.22 0.33 13.10
C ARG A 205 -15.52 1.11 13.14
N ARG A 206 -15.49 2.44 12.96
CA ARG A 206 -16.72 3.24 12.86
C ARG A 206 -17.61 2.77 11.71
N THR A 207 -17.00 2.50 10.56
CA THR A 207 -17.74 2.00 9.38
C THR A 207 -18.38 0.64 9.66
N LEU A 208 -17.69 -0.27 10.35
CA LEU A 208 -18.23 -1.56 10.77
C LEU A 208 -19.38 -1.42 11.77
N ASP A 209 -19.22 -0.57 12.79
CA ASP A 209 -20.23 -0.36 13.83
C ASP A 209 -21.52 0.24 13.25
N GLU A 210 -21.39 1.22 12.35
CA GLU A 210 -22.54 1.81 11.65
C GLU A 210 -23.16 0.84 10.63
N SER A 211 -22.37 -0.05 10.02
CA SER A 211 -22.89 -1.09 9.14
C SER A 211 -23.72 -2.12 9.90
N LYS A 212 -23.40 -2.40 11.17
CA LYS A 212 -24.17 -3.32 12.03
C LYS A 212 -25.41 -2.64 12.62
N ASN A 213 -25.30 -1.36 12.95
CA ASN A 213 -26.36 -0.57 13.56
C ASN A 213 -26.63 0.72 12.75
N PRO A 214 -27.33 0.63 11.61
CA PRO A 214 -27.57 1.79 10.75
C PRO A 214 -28.38 2.86 11.48
N LYS A 215 -27.73 3.97 11.85
CA LYS A 215 -28.35 5.15 12.47
C LYS A 215 -28.96 6.04 11.38
N GLY A 216 -29.99 5.58 10.70
CA GLY A 216 -30.71 6.35 9.69
C GLY A 216 -31.42 5.50 8.64
N MET A 217 -32.31 6.15 7.88
CA MET A 217 -33.13 5.57 6.81
C MET A 217 -32.25 4.98 5.70
N THR A 218 -31.72 3.77 5.89
CA THR A 218 -31.39 2.93 4.75
C THR A 218 -32.70 2.74 3.99
N ARG A 219 -32.75 3.23 2.73
CA ARG A 219 -33.88 2.88 1.87
C ARG A 219 -33.99 1.35 1.92
N PRO A 220 -35.20 0.77 2.05
CA PRO A 220 -35.36 -0.68 2.08
C PRO A 220 -34.65 -1.39 0.91
N ASP A 221 -34.44 -0.67 -0.20
CA ASP A 221 -33.78 -1.15 -1.42
C ASP A 221 -32.29 -0.80 -1.55
N SER A 222 -31.64 -0.25 -0.52
CA SER A 222 -30.21 0.09 -0.62
C SER A 222 -29.36 -1.18 -0.66
N PRO A 223 -28.44 -1.32 -1.63
CA PRO A 223 -27.62 -2.53 -1.74
C PRO A 223 -26.72 -2.66 -0.51
N ASN A 224 -26.53 -3.89 -0.02
CA ASN A 224 -25.78 -4.21 1.21
C ASN A 224 -24.37 -3.56 1.27
N TRP A 225 -23.73 -3.36 0.12
CA TRP A 225 -22.43 -2.71 0.05
C TRP A 225 -22.45 -1.22 0.43
N ALA A 226 -23.57 -0.51 0.25
CA ALA A 226 -23.68 0.92 0.54
C ALA A 226 -23.59 1.20 2.05
N ALA A 227 -24.05 0.27 2.89
CA ALA A 227 -23.86 0.34 4.34
C ALA A 227 -22.39 0.22 4.75
N ARG A 228 -21.54 -0.33 3.87
CA ARG A 228 -20.09 -0.57 4.08
C ARG A 228 -19.20 0.49 3.42
N GLU A 229 -19.78 1.58 2.90
CA GLU A 229 -18.98 2.73 2.47
C GLU A 229 -18.29 3.40 3.66
N LEU A 230 -17.05 3.83 3.45
CA LEU A 230 -16.21 4.42 4.48
C LEU A 230 -16.85 5.68 5.08
N LYS A 231 -16.97 5.72 6.40
CA LYS A 231 -17.51 6.86 7.16
C LYS A 231 -16.49 7.98 7.34
N LEU A 232 -15.99 8.51 6.23
CA LEU A 232 -14.90 9.49 6.21
C LEU A 232 -15.28 10.81 6.91
N VAL A 233 -16.46 11.35 6.61
CA VAL A 233 -16.93 12.63 7.20
C VAL A 233 -17.11 12.50 8.70
N GLN A 234 -17.72 11.40 9.15
CA GLN A 234 -17.95 11.08 10.56
C GLN A 234 -16.63 10.81 11.31
N SER A 235 -15.56 10.50 10.58
CA SER A 235 -14.24 10.19 11.13
C SER A 235 -13.22 11.31 10.96
N ILE A 236 -13.65 12.53 10.60
CA ILE A 236 -12.72 13.63 10.31
C ILE A 236 -11.81 13.97 11.48
N ASP A 237 -12.33 13.90 12.71
CA ASP A 237 -11.55 14.18 13.92
C ASP A 237 -10.52 13.09 14.19
N ASP A 238 -10.83 11.82 13.97
CA ASP A 238 -9.88 10.71 14.10
C ASP A 238 -8.83 10.69 12.96
N ILE A 239 -9.19 11.23 11.79
CA ILE A 239 -8.23 11.40 10.69
C ILE A 239 -7.20 12.48 11.05
N ARG A 240 -7.68 13.60 11.61
CA ARG A 240 -6.82 14.72 12.04
C ARG A 240 -5.98 14.35 13.26
N ASN A 241 -6.63 13.79 14.28
CA ASN A 241 -6.07 13.44 15.58
C ASN A 241 -6.34 11.95 15.87
N PRO A 242 -5.50 11.05 15.34
CA PRO A 242 -5.73 9.61 15.48
C PRO A 242 -5.69 9.21 16.95
N PRO A 243 -6.59 8.32 17.39
CA PRO A 243 -6.63 7.91 18.78
C PRO A 243 -5.31 7.25 19.18
N ALA A 244 -4.87 7.46 20.42
CA ALA A 244 -3.56 7.01 20.88
C ALA A 244 -3.47 5.48 21.13
N ASN A 245 -4.55 4.74 20.83
CA ASN A 245 -4.65 3.31 21.06
C ASN A 245 -4.06 2.49 19.90
N GLY A 246 -3.51 1.34 20.24
CA GLY A 246 -2.94 0.41 19.27
C GLY A 246 -1.46 0.66 19.00
N GLN A 247 -0.75 -0.45 18.79
CA GLN A 247 0.59 -0.49 18.25
C GLN A 247 0.54 -1.39 17.02
N TYR A 248 0.90 -0.82 15.88
CA TYR A 248 0.76 -1.38 14.55
C TYR A 248 2.08 -1.43 13.80
N VAL A 249 3.15 -0.81 14.31
CA VAL A 249 4.43 -0.71 13.60
C VAL A 249 5.55 -1.31 14.42
N GLU A 250 6.30 -2.23 13.79
CA GLU A 250 7.53 -2.80 14.30
C GLU A 250 8.69 -2.42 13.37
N ARG A 251 9.86 -2.13 13.93
CA ARG A 251 11.07 -1.89 13.12
C ARG A 251 11.70 -3.21 12.73
N ILE A 252 12.12 -3.33 11.48
CA ILE A 252 12.92 -4.46 10.99
C ILE A 252 14.38 -4.02 11.06
N PRO A 253 15.26 -4.75 11.77
CA PRO A 253 16.69 -4.45 11.80
C PRO A 253 17.27 -4.48 10.38
N SER A 254 18.10 -3.50 10.03
CA SER A 254 18.92 -3.56 8.82
C SER A 254 19.93 -4.70 8.96
N MET A 255 19.91 -5.66 8.03
CA MET A 255 20.96 -6.68 7.88
C MET A 255 22.26 -6.06 7.37
#